data_AF-A0A0B6CMU2-F1
#
_entry.id   AF-A0A0B6CMU2-F1
#
_cell.length_a   1.000
_cell.length_b   1.000
_cell.length_c   1.000
_cell.angle_alpha   90.00
_cell.angle_beta   90.00
_cell.angle_gamma   90.00
#
_symmetry.space_group_name_H-M   'P 1'
#
loop_
_entity.id
_entity.type
_entity.pdbx_description
1 polymer ?
#
loop_
_entity_poly.entity_id
_entity_poly.type
_entity_poly.pdbx_seq_one_letter_code
_entity_poly.pdbx_strand_id
1 'polypeptide(L)' 'MGVIGAICHGVAALINVKDNNGQNIIRDKEVTGFSNNEEKIVGLTDVVPFSLEDSLVEAGAKYSIVNPKDICRKRYL' A
#
# COMPACT_ATOMS: atom_id res chain seq x y z
N MET A 1 -15.89 5.54 -17.44
CA MET A 1 -15.02 4.71 -16.59
C MET A 1 -13.70 5.46 -16.44
N GLY A 2 -13.25 5.71 -15.21
CA GLY A 2 -12.00 6.42 -14.94
C GLY A 2 -10.90 5.44 -14.52
N VAL A 3 -9.66 5.90 -14.56
CA VAL A 3 -8.49 5.19 -14.02
C VAL A 3 -8.00 5.95 -12.80
N ILE A 4 -7.69 5.24 -11.73
CA ILE A 4 -7.05 5.78 -10.52
C ILE A 4 -5.68 5.12 -10.41
N GLY A 5 -4.63 5.93 -10.25
CA GLY A 5 -3.26 5.45 -10.07
C GLY A 5 -2.60 6.16 -8.89
N ALA A 6 -1.88 5.39 -8.08
CA ALA A 6 -1.11 5.88 -6.94
C ALA A 6 0.17 5.04 -6.79
N ILE A 7 1.27 5.64 -6.32
CA ILE A 7 2.57 4.98 -6.21
C ILE A 7 3.29 5.38 -4.92
N CYS A 8 4.05 4.44 -4.33
CA CYS A 8 4.83 4.65 -3.11
C CYS A 8 3.91 5.08 -1.94
N HIS A 9 4.11 6.28 -1.38
CA HIS A 9 3.26 6.84 -0.32
C HIS A 9 1.96 7.47 -0.84
N GLY A 10 1.86 7.74 -2.16
CA GLY A 10 0.65 8.31 -2.75
C GLY A 10 -0.59 7.41 -2.59
N VAL A 11 -0.38 6.12 -2.32
CA VAL A 11 -1.45 5.16 -2.02
C VAL A 11 -2.19 5.53 -0.73
N ALA A 12 -1.57 6.31 0.17
CA ALA A 12 -2.21 6.85 1.37
C ALA A 12 -3.46 7.66 1.05
N ALA A 13 -3.50 8.32 -0.11
CA ALA A 13 -4.66 9.10 -0.55
C ALA A 13 -5.93 8.24 -0.71
N LEU A 14 -5.79 6.93 -0.91
CA LEU A 14 -6.91 6.01 -1.13
C LEU A 14 -7.49 5.40 0.16
N ILE A 15 -6.79 5.53 1.29
CA ILE A 15 -7.18 4.90 2.58
C ILE A 15 -8.52 5.45 3.08
N ASN A 16 -8.73 6.76 2.94
CA ASN A 16 -9.91 7.45 3.47
C ASN A 16 -11.02 7.65 2.44
N VAL A 17 -10.89 7.09 1.24
CA VAL A 17 -11.88 7.26 0.17
C VAL A 17 -12.99 6.24 0.35
N LYS A 18 -14.19 6.75 0.65
CA LYS A 18 -15.39 5.95 0.91
C LYS A 18 -16.43 6.17 -0.18
N ASP A 19 -17.21 5.14 -0.45
CA ASP A 19 -18.40 5.23 -1.27
C ASP A 19 -19.56 5.92 -0.52
N ASN A 20 -20.70 6.10 -1.19
CA ASN A 20 -21.89 6.69 -0.58
C ASN A 20 -22.46 5.85 0.58
N ASN A 21 -22.03 4.60 0.74
CA ASN A 21 -22.43 3.70 1.83
C ASN A 21 -21.39 3.70 2.98
N GLY A 22 -20.33 4.51 2.89
CA GLY A 22 -19.26 4.58 3.89
C GLY A 22 -18.24 3.44 3.81
N GLN A 23 -18.28 2.60 2.78
CA GLN A 23 -17.30 1.53 2.55
C GLN A 23 -16.09 2.05 1.80
N ASN A 24 -14.89 1.61 2.17
CA ASN A 24 -13.67 1.97 1.47
C ASN A 24 -13.68 1.43 0.04
N ILE A 25 -13.30 2.27 -0.92
CA ILE A 25 -13.27 1.89 -2.34
C ILE A 25 -12.20 0.83 -2.66
N ILE A 26 -11.22 0.69 -1.77
CA ILE A 26 -10.11 -0.27 -1.87
C ILE A 26 -10.42 -1.61 -1.20
N ARG A 27 -11.60 -1.78 -0.59
CA ARG A 27 -12.01 -3.03 0.06
C ARG A 27 -12.02 -4.18 -0.96
N ASP A 28 -11.44 -5.32 -0.59
CA ASP A 28 -11.25 -6.53 -1.40
C ASP A 28 -10.43 -6.33 -2.69
N LYS A 29 -9.80 -5.16 -2.90
CA LYS A 29 -8.92 -4.89 -4.04
C LYS A 29 -7.48 -5.28 -3.72
N GLU A 30 -6.81 -5.84 -4.71
CA GLU A 30 -5.37 -6.04 -4.65
C GLU A 30 -4.66 -4.69 -4.81
N VAL A 31 -3.90 -4.32 -3.79
CA VAL A 31 -3.15 -3.06 -3.77
C VAL A 31 -1.72 -3.33 -3.31
N THR A 32 -0.83 -2.42 -3.68
CA THR A 32 0.55 -2.40 -3.21
C THR A 32 0.91 -0.98 -2.83
N GLY A 33 2.00 -0.83 -2.09
CA GLY A 33 2.46 0.45 -1.56
C GLY A 33 3.78 0.26 -0.84
N PHE A 34 4.30 1.34 -0.28
CA PHE A 34 5.50 1.27 0.55
C PHE A 34 5.26 0.34 1.75
N SER A 35 6.17 -0.61 1.99
CA SER A 35 6.02 -1.56 3.11
C SER A 35 6.61 -1.05 4.40
N ASN A 36 6.13 -1.61 5.51
CA ASN A 36 6.67 -1.34 6.83
C ASN A 36 8.15 -1.73 6.93
N ASN A 37 8.56 -2.77 6.22
CA ASN A 37 9.95 -3.20 6.21
C ASN A 37 10.87 -2.22 5.47
N GLU A 38 10.43 -1.67 4.33
CA GLU A 38 11.17 -0.60 3.65
C GLU A 38 11.25 0.65 4.52
N GLU A 39 10.16 1.00 5.20
CA GLU A 39 10.10 2.14 6.12
C GLU A 39 11.04 2.00 7.32
N LYS A 40 11.14 0.78 7.86
CA LYS A 40 12.09 0.45 8.92
C LYS A 40 13.54 0.50 8.45
N ILE A 41 13.81 0.08 7.22
CA ILE A 41 15.16 0.14 6.63
C ILE A 41 15.61 1.58 6.41
N VAL A 42 14.69 2.47 6.00
CA VAL A 42 15.01 3.90 5.85
C VAL A 42 15.00 4.66 7.19
N GLY A 43 14.63 4.02 8.29
CA GLY A 43 14.67 4.59 9.63
C GLY A 43 13.66 5.71 9.88
N LEU A 44 12.60 5.79 9.06
CA LEU A 44 11.58 6.85 9.14
C LEU A 44 10.30 6.40 9.86
N THR A 45 10.29 5.19 10.43
CA THR A 45 9.13 4.62 11.13
C THR A 45 8.61 5.52 12.26
N ASP A 46 9.50 6.22 12.98
CA ASP A 46 9.10 7.14 14.06
C ASP A 46 8.76 8.56 13.58
N VAL A 47 8.97 8.84 12.29
CA VAL A 47 8.68 10.14 11.67
C VAL A 47 7.30 10.14 11.02
N VAL A 48 6.88 8.99 10.48
CA VAL A 48 5.58 8.89 9.81
C VAL A 48 4.44 8.81 10.82
N PRO A 49 3.32 9.51 10.56
CA PRO A 49 2.21 9.58 11.51
C PRO A 49 1.43 8.27 11.63
N PHE A 50 1.57 7.36 10.66
CA PHE A 50 0.94 6.05 10.64
C PHE A 50 1.68 5.13 9.66
N SER A 51 1.53 3.82 9.88
CA SER A 51 2.02 2.77 9.00
C SER A 51 1.10 2.61 7.79
N LEU A 52 1.67 2.76 6.58
CA LEU A 52 0.90 2.71 5.34
C LEU A 52 0.31 1.33 5.08
N GLU A 53 1.12 0.29 5.27
CA GLU A 53 0.71 -1.11 5.07
C GLU A 53 -0.43 -1.49 6.00
N ASP A 54 -0.31 -1.17 7.29
CA ASP A 54 -1.35 -1.49 8.27
C ASP A 54 -2.65 -0.77 7.95
N SER A 55 -2.56 0.51 7.57
CA SER A 55 -3.74 1.30 7.21
C SER A 55 -4.45 0.78 5.95
N LEU A 56 -3.72 0.21 4.99
CA LEU A 56 -4.31 -0.43 3.81
C LEU A 56 -5.01 -1.75 4.16
N VAL A 57 -4.42 -2.53 5.07
CA VAL A 57 -5.02 -3.78 5.56
C VAL A 57 -6.27 -3.48 6.41
N GLU A 58 -6.21 -2.50 7.31
CA GLU A 58 -7.36 -2.02 8.08
C GLU A 58 -8.48 -1.49 7.19
N ALA A 59 -8.14 -0.86 6.08
CA ALA A 59 -9.10 -0.42 5.08
C ALA A 59 -9.76 -1.57 4.30
N GLY A 60 -9.34 -2.82 4.53
CA GLY A 60 -9.88 -4.03 3.93
C GLY A 60 -9.27 -4.35 2.57
N ALA A 61 -8.14 -3.74 2.21
CA ALA A 61 -7.45 -4.02 0.96
C ALA A 61 -6.59 -5.28 1.07
N LYS A 62 -6.46 -6.02 -0.03
CA LYS A 62 -5.56 -7.17 -0.14
C LYS A 62 -4.17 -6.66 -0.49
N TYR A 63 -3.42 -6.26 0.54
CA TYR A 63 -2.06 -5.76 0.36
C TYR A 63 -1.11 -6.87 -0.09
N SER A 64 -0.28 -6.57 -1.10
CA SER A 64 0.81 -7.44 -1.53
C SER A 64 2.04 -6.62 -1.86
N ILE A 65 3.22 -7.12 -1.48
CA ILE A 65 4.50 -6.53 -1.83
C ILE A 65 5.45 -7.62 -2.35
N VAL A 66 6.29 -7.25 -3.31
CA VAL A 66 7.40 -8.09 -3.78
C VAL A 66 8.66 -7.68 -3.05
N ASN A 67 9.31 -8.60 -2.35
CA ASN A 67 10.59 -8.29 -1.73
C ASN A 67 11.65 -7.99 -2.80
N PRO A 68 12.53 -7.00 -2.60
CA PRO A 68 13.60 -6.69 -3.57
C PRO A 68 14.52 -7.89 -3.88
N LYS A 69 14.69 -8.81 -2.92
CA LYS A 69 15.44 -10.06 -3.11
C LYS A 69 14.77 -11.01 -4.12
N ASP A 70 13.44 -10.97 -4.21
CA ASP A 70 12.66 -11.77 -5.16
C ASP A 70 12.61 -11.14 -6.56
N ILE A 71 12.81 -9.81 -6.66
CA ILE A 71 12.91 -9.09 -7.93
C ILE A 71 14.14 -9.55 -8.73
N CYS A 72 15.31 -9.63 -8.09
CA CYS A 72 16.53 -10.11 -8.75
C CYS A 72 16.40 -11.54 -9.27
N ARG A 73 15.60 -12.39 -8.61
CA ARG A 73 15.42 -13.80 -8.97
C ARG A 73 14.46 -14.01 -10.16
N LYS A 74 13.48 -13.11 -10.35
CA LYS A 74 12.53 -13.16 -11.48
C LYS A 74 13.02 -12.48 -12.76
N ARG A 75 14.07 -11.65 -12.70
CA ARG A 75 14.59 -10.93 -13.88
C ARG A 75 15.61 -11.73 -14.70
N TYR A 76 15.94 -12.95 -14.25
CA TYR A 76 16.85 -13.90 -14.89
C TYR A 76 16.18 -15.24 -15.26
N LEU A 77 14.85 -15.28 -15.30
CA LEU A 77 14.06 -16.42 -15.80
C LEU A 77 13.10 -15.94 -16.89
#